data_AF-A0A0U1DJM1-F1
#
_entry.id   AF-A0A0U1DJM1-F1
#
_cell.length_a   1.000
_cell.length_b   1.000
_cell.length_c   1.000
_cell.angle_alpha   90.00
_cell.angle_beta   90.00
_cell.angle_gamma   90.00
#
_symmetry.space_group_name_H-M   'P 1'
#
loop_
_entity.id
_entity.type
_entity.pdbx_description
1 polymer ?
#
loop_
_entity_poly.entity_id
_entity_poly.type
_entity_poly.pdbx_seq_one_letter_code
_entity_poly.pdbx_strand_id
1 'polypeptide(L)'
;MGLAFRMHITAARMHGLTYADLLAAIRFIAPYSGYPAAADALARLKEVATEIGLDTSDLGELPITGAGGGVTRLATADEWTTKFLDWQLSRAWSEDRLSMRGRAIMALTSDVSQQALDETFHRHVELALDTGLGADGVRDVVRFCAEHGISPASWRR
;
A
#
# COMPACT_ATOMS: atom_id res chain seq x y z
N MET A 1 9.34 13.72 2.54
CA MET A 1 8.24 13.20 3.39
C MET A 1 8.21 13.98 4.70
N GLY A 2 7.15 14.76 4.98
CA GLY A 2 7.12 15.77 6.06
C GLY A 2 6.17 15.45 7.23
N LEU A 3 5.46 16.48 7.73
CA LEU A 3 4.54 16.40 8.89
C LEU A 3 3.43 15.35 8.72
N ALA A 4 2.80 15.28 7.55
CA ALA A 4 1.69 14.35 7.28
C ALA A 4 2.10 12.89 7.51
N PHE A 5 3.28 12.48 7.03
CA PHE A 5 3.79 11.12 7.22
C PHE A 5 3.93 10.80 8.72
N ARG A 6 4.54 11.70 9.50
CA ARG A 6 4.67 11.53 10.95
C ARG A 6 3.30 11.41 11.63
N MET A 7 2.32 12.21 11.23
CA MET A 7 0.96 12.16 11.78
C MET A 7 0.31 10.79 11.52
N HIS A 8 0.39 10.26 10.30
CA HIS A 8 -0.17 8.94 9.99
C HIS A 8 0.53 7.80 10.73
N ILE A 9 1.86 7.84 10.88
CA ILE A 9 2.58 6.85 11.70
C ILE A 9 2.17 6.92 13.17
N THR A 10 1.98 8.14 13.69
CA THR A 10 1.52 8.35 15.07
C THR A 10 0.10 7.80 15.25
N ALA A 11 -0.80 8.06 14.30
CA ALA A 11 -2.16 7.52 14.33
C ALA A 11 -2.16 5.99 14.23
N ALA A 12 -1.37 5.41 13.33
CA ALA A 12 -1.22 3.96 13.21
C ALA A 12 -0.77 3.32 14.54
N ARG A 13 0.24 3.91 15.21
CA ARG A 13 0.66 3.48 16.54
C ARG A 13 -0.48 3.57 17.57
N MET A 14 -1.27 4.64 17.56
CA MET A 14 -2.44 4.77 18.46
C MET A 14 -3.50 3.70 18.21
N HIS A 15 -3.57 3.17 16.99
CA HIS A 15 -4.43 2.03 16.62
C HIS A 15 -3.75 0.66 16.81
N GLY A 16 -2.57 0.63 17.46
CA GLY A 16 -1.90 -0.62 17.84
C GLY A 16 -1.04 -1.25 16.74
N LEU A 17 -0.77 -0.56 15.62
CA LEU A 17 0.12 -1.09 14.59
C LEU A 17 1.58 -1.05 15.09
N THR A 18 2.27 -2.17 14.90
CA THR A 18 3.69 -2.33 15.23
C THR A 18 4.60 -1.74 14.16
N TYR A 19 5.90 -1.62 14.45
CA TYR A 19 6.89 -1.23 13.45
C TYR A 19 6.94 -2.21 12.27
N ALA A 20 6.83 -3.52 12.55
CA ALA A 20 6.77 -4.54 11.53
C ALA A 20 5.54 -4.43 10.62
N ASP A 21 4.37 -4.04 11.15
CA ASP A 21 3.17 -3.82 10.33
C ASP A 21 3.32 -2.62 9.39
N LEU A 22 4.00 -1.57 9.87
CA LEU A 22 4.31 -0.39 9.05
C LEU A 22 5.33 -0.73 7.94
N LEU A 23 6.33 -1.57 8.25
CA LEU A 23 7.25 -2.10 7.25
C LEU A 23 6.53 -2.94 6.19
N ALA A 24 5.64 -3.84 6.63
CA ALA A 24 4.81 -4.65 5.75
C ALA A 24 3.95 -3.77 4.82
N ALA A 25 3.32 -2.73 5.37
CA ALA A 25 2.52 -1.79 4.59
C ALA A 25 3.33 -1.05 3.51
N ILE A 26 4.50 -0.50 3.86
CA ILE A 26 5.35 0.20 2.90
C ILE A 26 5.90 -0.76 1.83
N ARG A 27 6.27 -1.99 2.20
CA ARG A 27 6.77 -3.01 1.27
C ARG A 27 5.67 -3.49 0.32
N PHE A 28 4.46 -3.70 0.83
CA PHE A 28 3.30 -4.07 0.03
C PHE A 28 3.01 -3.03 -1.06
N ILE A 29 3.10 -1.74 -0.73
CA ILE A 29 2.75 -0.68 -1.67
C ILE A 29 3.89 -0.32 -2.64
N ALA A 30 5.13 -0.78 -2.39
CA ALA A 30 6.30 -0.41 -3.17
C ALA A 30 6.18 -0.69 -4.68
N PRO A 31 5.61 -1.82 -5.15
CA PRO A 31 5.38 -2.05 -6.58
C PRO A 31 4.42 -1.04 -7.23
N TYR A 32 3.53 -0.43 -6.44
CA TYR A 32 2.52 0.51 -6.91
C TYR A 32 2.99 1.97 -6.83
N SER A 33 3.65 2.36 -5.74
CA SER A 33 4.16 3.71 -5.53
C SER A 33 5.52 3.98 -6.20
N GLY A 34 6.21 2.92 -6.62
CA GLY A 34 7.60 2.96 -7.07
C GLY A 34 8.60 2.79 -5.92
N TYR A 35 9.66 2.03 -6.20
CA TYR A 35 10.71 1.71 -5.22
C TYR A 35 11.45 2.93 -4.64
N PRO A 36 11.75 4.01 -5.39
CA PRO A 36 12.38 5.19 -4.81
C PRO A 36 11.52 5.83 -3.71
N ALA A 37 10.21 6.01 -3.94
CA ALA A 37 9.30 6.54 -2.95
C ALA A 37 9.18 5.63 -1.71
N ALA A 38 9.17 4.32 -1.92
CA ALA A 38 9.17 3.35 -0.82
C ALA A 38 10.48 3.40 -0.02
N ALA A 39 11.63 3.56 -0.67
CA ALA A 39 12.92 3.70 0.01
C ALA A 39 12.97 4.96 0.89
N ASP A 40 12.50 6.09 0.36
CA ASP A 40 12.37 7.35 1.12
C ASP A 40 11.42 7.20 2.31
N ALA A 41 10.29 6.49 2.12
CA ALA A 41 9.33 6.21 3.18
C ALA A 41 9.92 5.31 4.28
N LEU A 42 10.70 4.28 3.93
CA LEU A 42 11.39 3.41 4.88
C LEU A 42 12.45 4.18 5.68
N ALA A 43 13.23 5.04 5.02
CA ALA A 43 14.19 5.90 5.69
C ALA A 43 13.48 6.83 6.70
N ARG A 44 12.40 7.49 6.25
CA ARG A 44 11.63 8.39 7.12
C ARG A 44 10.90 7.65 8.24
N LEU A 45 10.42 6.43 8.01
CA LEU A 45 9.78 5.61 9.03
C LEU A 45 10.74 5.34 10.20
N LYS A 46 12.01 5.02 9.92
CA LYS A 46 13.02 4.79 10.95
C LYS A 46 13.24 6.02 11.84
N GLU A 47 13.32 7.20 11.22
CA GLU A 47 13.47 8.47 11.93
C GLU A 47 12.25 8.74 12.82
N VAL A 48 11.04 8.66 12.25
CA VAL A 48 9.79 8.91 12.99
C VAL A 48 9.62 7.90 14.13
N ALA A 49 9.91 6.62 13.90
CA ALA A 49 9.82 5.59 14.93
C ALA A 49 10.69 5.93 16.14
N THR A 50 11.90 6.46 15.90
CA THR A 50 12.79 6.97 16.96
C THR A 50 12.18 8.19 17.67
N GLU A 51 11.66 9.16 16.90
CA GLU A 51 11.05 10.39 17.45
C GLU A 51 9.85 10.11 18.38
N ILE A 52 9.05 9.08 18.07
CA ILE A 52 7.81 8.77 18.81
C ILE A 52 7.95 7.60 19.79
N GLY A 53 9.16 7.04 19.95
CA GLY A 53 9.44 5.92 20.84
C GLY A 53 8.71 4.63 20.45
N LEU A 54 8.63 4.34 19.15
CA LEU A 54 8.14 3.06 18.64
C LEU A 54 9.25 2.01 18.73
N ASP A 55 8.93 0.81 19.20
CA ASP A 55 9.89 -0.29 19.25
C ASP A 55 10.24 -0.74 17.82
N THR A 56 11.51 -0.59 17.45
CA THR A 56 12.04 -0.97 16.14
C THR A 56 12.75 -2.32 16.15
N SER A 57 12.87 -2.96 17.32
CA SER A 57 13.48 -4.28 17.45
C SER A 57 12.55 -5.40 16.97
N ASP A 58 11.24 -5.18 17.05
CA ASP A 58 10.22 -6.05 16.46
C ASP A 58 10.14 -5.80 14.94
N LEU A 59 11.04 -6.47 14.21
CA LEU A 59 11.03 -6.52 12.74
C LEU A 59 10.09 -7.60 12.20
N GLY A 60 9.54 -8.45 13.08
CA GLY A 60 8.87 -9.68 12.68
C GLY A 60 9.79 -10.73 12.05
N GLU A 61 9.21 -11.87 11.68
CA GLU A 61 9.85 -12.77 10.74
C GLU A 61 9.96 -12.09 9.37
N LEU A 62 11.08 -12.32 8.67
CA LEU A 62 11.23 -11.84 7.30
C LEU A 62 10.17 -12.52 6.42
N PRO A 63 9.54 -11.79 5.48
CA PRO A 63 8.52 -12.36 4.62
C PRO A 63 9.03 -13.64 3.97
N ILE A 64 8.30 -14.73 4.11
CA ILE A 64 8.59 -15.97 3.41
C ILE A 64 8.47 -15.67 1.92
N THR A 65 9.54 -15.91 1.16
CA THR A 65 9.53 -15.85 -0.30
C THR A 65 8.69 -17.00 -0.83
N GLY A 66 7.38 -16.88 -0.79
CA GLY A 66 6.42 -17.78 -1.41
C GLY A 66 5.97 -17.22 -2.75
N ALA A 67 5.82 -18.08 -3.75
CA ALA A 67 5.07 -17.76 -4.95
C ALA A 67 3.57 -17.72 -4.59
N GLY A 68 3.10 -16.58 -4.07
CA GLY A 68 1.66 -16.32 -3.95
C GLY A 68 1.04 -16.26 -5.34
N GLY A 69 -0.19 -16.78 -5.50
CA GLY A 69 -0.95 -16.55 -6.72
C GLY A 69 -1.18 -15.05 -6.88
N GLY A 70 -0.56 -14.44 -7.89
CA GLY A 70 -0.68 -13.01 -8.13
C GLY A 70 -2.14 -12.65 -8.36
N VAL A 71 -2.67 -11.74 -7.54
CA VAL A 71 -4.07 -11.27 -7.67
C VAL A 71 -4.27 -10.47 -8.96
N THR A 72 -3.17 -9.89 -9.47
CA THR A 72 -3.15 -9.09 -10.70
C THR A 72 -1.98 -9.51 -11.57
N ARG A 73 -2.27 -10.12 -12.74
CA ARG A 73 -1.28 -10.34 -13.79
C ARG A 73 -1.28 -9.14 -14.73
N LEU A 74 -0.15 -8.46 -14.81
CA LEU A 74 0.10 -7.38 -15.77
C LEU A 74 0.85 -7.96 -16.96
N ALA A 75 0.23 -7.94 -18.14
CA ALA A 75 0.88 -8.34 -19.38
C ALA A 75 1.56 -7.13 -20.00
N THR A 76 2.85 -7.24 -20.31
CA THR A 76 3.60 -6.24 -21.07
C THR A 76 4.05 -6.82 -22.40
N ALA A 77 4.38 -5.97 -23.37
CA ALA A 77 4.93 -6.41 -24.64
C ALA A 77 6.29 -7.14 -24.49
N ASP A 78 6.97 -6.92 -23.37
CA ASP A 78 8.21 -7.61 -23.01
C ASP A 78 7.96 -8.76 -22.02
N GLU A 79 8.48 -9.95 -22.34
CA GLU A 79 8.30 -11.16 -21.52
C GLU A 79 9.06 -11.08 -20.21
N TRP A 80 10.28 -10.53 -20.22
CA TRP A 80 11.09 -10.39 -19.02
C TRP A 80 10.39 -9.49 -18.00
N THR A 81 9.90 -8.34 -18.46
CA THR A 81 9.15 -7.37 -17.64
C THR A 81 7.87 -8.00 -17.09
N THR A 82 7.12 -8.76 -17.90
CA THR A 82 5.92 -9.47 -17.43
C THR A 82 6.25 -10.42 -16.27
N LYS A 83 7.29 -11.26 -16.41
CA LYS A 83 7.71 -12.20 -15.35
C LYS A 83 8.22 -11.49 -14.11
N PHE A 84 8.95 -10.39 -14.28
CA PHE A 84 9.44 -9.57 -13.17
C PHE A 84 8.29 -8.97 -12.36
N LEU A 85 7.29 -8.38 -13.03
CA LEU A 85 6.11 -7.80 -12.37
C LEU A 85 5.28 -8.86 -11.66
N ASP A 86 5.04 -10.00 -12.31
CA ASP A 86 4.31 -11.15 -11.75
C ASP A 86 4.99 -11.63 -10.45
N TRP A 87 6.31 -11.79 -10.46
CA TRP A 87 7.07 -12.17 -9.27
C TRP A 87 7.01 -11.11 -8.16
N GLN A 88 7.15 -9.83 -8.49
CA GLN A 88 7.08 -8.76 -7.47
C GLN A 88 5.70 -8.67 -6.83
N LEU A 89 4.63 -8.72 -7.63
CA LEU A 89 3.27 -8.68 -7.12
C LEU A 89 2.95 -9.95 -6.33
N SER A 90 3.36 -11.13 -6.80
CA SER A 90 3.23 -12.39 -6.08
C SER A 90 3.82 -12.31 -4.66
N ARG A 91 5.03 -11.75 -4.52
CA ARG A 91 5.66 -11.55 -3.21
C ARG A 91 4.95 -10.50 -2.34
N ALA A 92 4.47 -9.41 -2.93
CA ALA A 92 3.75 -8.40 -2.16
C ALA A 92 2.43 -8.97 -1.61
N TRP A 93 1.67 -9.70 -2.43
CA TRP A 93 0.38 -10.27 -2.04
C TRP A 93 0.50 -11.50 -1.11
N SER A 94 1.69 -12.07 -0.94
CA SER A 94 1.97 -13.10 0.07
C SER A 94 2.27 -12.56 1.46
N GLU A 95 2.30 -11.23 1.66
CA GLU A 95 2.50 -10.59 2.96
C GLU A 95 1.39 -10.97 3.95
N ASP A 96 1.71 -11.69 5.03
CA ASP A 96 0.74 -12.28 5.95
C ASP A 96 0.40 -11.41 7.16
N ARG A 97 1.21 -10.38 7.46
CA ARG A 97 0.93 -9.41 8.54
C ARG A 97 -0.26 -8.51 8.22
N LEU A 98 -0.50 -8.30 6.93
CA LEU A 98 -1.67 -7.56 6.45
C LEU A 98 -2.82 -8.53 6.22
N SER A 99 -4.05 -8.14 6.55
CA SER A 99 -5.21 -8.94 6.14
C SER A 99 -5.42 -8.83 4.63
N MET A 100 -6.08 -9.83 4.03
CA MET A 100 -6.49 -9.78 2.62
C MET A 100 -7.29 -8.51 2.31
N ARG A 101 -8.21 -8.14 3.22
CA ARG A 101 -8.99 -6.89 3.15
C ARG A 101 -8.10 -5.65 3.20
N GLY A 102 -7.12 -5.63 4.11
CA GLY A 102 -6.16 -4.53 4.24
C GLY A 102 -5.34 -4.33 2.97
N ARG A 103 -4.81 -5.43 2.40
CA ARG A 103 -4.08 -5.40 1.11
C ARG A 103 -4.96 -4.88 -0.03
N ALA A 104 -6.21 -5.33 -0.12
CA ALA A 104 -7.16 -4.85 -1.13
C ALA A 104 -7.45 -3.33 -1.01
N ILE A 105 -7.69 -2.84 0.20
CA ILE A 105 -7.89 -1.40 0.47
C ILE A 105 -6.66 -0.58 0.08
N MET A 106 -5.46 -1.07 0.42
CA MET A 106 -4.21 -0.39 0.08
C MET A 106 -3.96 -0.36 -1.43
N ALA A 107 -4.19 -1.47 -2.13
CA ALA A 107 -4.06 -1.52 -3.58
C ALA A 107 -5.05 -0.56 -4.27
N LEU A 108 -6.31 -0.55 -3.82
CA LEU A 108 -7.33 0.40 -4.27
C LEU A 108 -6.93 1.86 -4.02
N THR A 109 -6.38 2.15 -2.84
CA THR A 109 -5.87 3.48 -2.48
C THR A 109 -4.74 3.91 -3.43
N SER A 110 -3.86 2.99 -3.79
CA SER A 110 -2.79 3.24 -4.77
C SER A 110 -3.31 3.51 -6.17
N ASP A 111 -4.29 2.73 -6.66
CA ASP A 111 -4.88 2.98 -7.98
C ASP A 111 -5.50 4.39 -8.06
N VAL A 112 -6.26 4.79 -7.03
CA VAL A 112 -6.86 6.13 -6.98
C VAL A 112 -5.78 7.21 -6.90
N SER A 113 -4.76 7.03 -6.05
CA SER A 113 -3.69 8.00 -5.86
C SER A 113 -2.80 8.18 -7.10
N GLN A 114 -2.63 7.12 -7.90
CA GLN A 114 -1.85 7.13 -9.14
C GLN A 114 -2.72 7.37 -10.40
N GLN A 115 -4.03 7.56 -10.22
CA GLN A 115 -5.00 7.69 -11.31
C GLN A 115 -5.01 6.49 -12.28
N ALA A 116 -4.67 5.29 -11.79
CA ALA A 116 -4.67 4.04 -12.54
C ALA A 116 -6.06 3.39 -12.47
N LEU A 117 -7.07 4.01 -13.08
CA LEU A 117 -8.49 3.68 -12.90
C LEU A 117 -9.07 2.68 -13.91
N ASP A 118 -8.20 1.94 -14.60
CA ASP A 118 -8.60 0.96 -15.63
C ASP A 118 -8.73 -0.45 -15.01
N GLU A 119 -8.19 -1.46 -15.71
CA GLU A 119 -8.28 -2.88 -15.37
C GLU A 119 -7.76 -3.21 -13.96
N THR A 120 -6.68 -2.57 -13.51
CA THR A 120 -6.12 -2.82 -12.17
C THR A 120 -7.06 -2.37 -11.06
N PHE A 121 -7.64 -1.18 -11.22
CA PHE A 121 -8.65 -0.65 -10.30
C PHE A 121 -9.88 -1.53 -10.24
N HIS A 122 -10.39 -1.98 -11.40
CA HIS A 122 -11.54 -2.88 -11.44
C HIS A 122 -11.29 -4.16 -10.64
N ARG A 123 -10.15 -4.82 -10.85
CA ARG A 123 -9.79 -6.04 -10.13
C ARG A 123 -9.62 -5.81 -8.62
N HIS A 124 -9.01 -4.71 -8.20
CA HIS A 124 -8.86 -4.43 -6.77
C HIS A 124 -10.20 -4.06 -6.11
N VAL A 125 -11.15 -3.47 -6.85
CA VAL A 125 -12.54 -3.31 -6.39
C VAL A 125 -13.21 -4.67 -6.18
N GLU A 126 -13.17 -5.56 -7.18
CA GLU A 126 -13.72 -6.93 -7.06
C GLU A 126 -13.14 -7.66 -5.86
N LEU A 127 -11.81 -7.64 -5.72
CA LEU A 127 -11.12 -8.24 -4.59
C LEU A 127 -11.56 -7.65 -3.24
N ALA A 128 -11.68 -6.33 -3.15
CA ALA A 128 -12.14 -5.68 -1.94
C ALA A 128 -13.56 -6.12 -1.57
N LEU A 129 -14.45 -6.25 -2.56
CA LEU A 129 -15.79 -6.79 -2.36
C LEU A 129 -15.76 -8.24 -1.87
N ASP A 130 -14.92 -9.09 -2.46
CA ASP A 130 -14.75 -10.50 -2.07
C ASP A 130 -14.23 -10.65 -0.64
N THR A 131 -13.46 -9.68 -0.14
CA THR A 131 -13.04 -9.66 1.28
C THR A 131 -14.17 -9.26 2.24
N GLY A 132 -15.37 -8.98 1.73
CA GLY A 132 -16.53 -8.52 2.49
C GLY A 132 -16.51 -7.04 2.85
N LEU A 133 -15.73 -6.20 2.14
CA LEU A 133 -15.73 -4.75 2.39
C LEU A 133 -17.08 -4.10 2.04
N GLY A 134 -17.78 -4.65 1.05
CA GLY A 134 -19.04 -4.13 0.54
C GLY A 134 -18.89 -2.86 -0.31
N ALA A 135 -19.94 -2.53 -1.06
CA ALA A 135 -19.92 -1.38 -1.98
C ALA A 135 -19.77 -0.04 -1.26
N ASP A 136 -20.36 0.10 -0.07
CA ASP A 136 -20.24 1.31 0.75
C ASP A 136 -18.80 1.49 1.25
N GLY A 137 -18.15 0.42 1.70
CA GLY A 137 -16.74 0.48 2.12
C GLY A 137 -15.80 0.83 0.96
N VAL A 138 -16.01 0.28 -0.25
CA VAL A 138 -15.27 0.69 -1.44
C VAL A 138 -15.47 2.17 -1.74
N ARG A 139 -16.71 2.66 -1.67
CA ARG A 139 -17.04 4.09 -1.87
C ARG A 139 -16.31 4.97 -0.84
N ASP A 140 -16.27 4.55 0.41
CA ASP A 140 -15.62 5.30 1.48
C ASP A 140 -14.10 5.37 1.30
N VAL A 141 -13.46 4.30 0.82
CA VAL A 141 -12.03 4.34 0.45
C VAL A 141 -11.77 5.38 -0.64
N VAL A 142 -12.58 5.39 -1.71
CA VAL A 142 -12.43 6.36 -2.81
C VAL A 142 -12.63 7.79 -2.32
N ARG A 143 -13.66 8.03 -1.49
CA ARG A 143 -13.92 9.35 -0.90
C ARG A 143 -12.78 9.82 0.00
N PHE A 144 -12.28 8.94 0.85
CA PHE A 144 -11.13 9.23 1.71
C PHE A 144 -9.90 9.61 0.88
N CYS A 145 -9.62 8.90 -0.22
CA CYS A 145 -8.53 9.27 -1.12
C CYS A 145 -8.74 10.67 -1.73
N ALA A 146 -9.97 11.02 -2.10
CA ALA A 146 -10.30 12.32 -2.69
C ALA A 146 -10.05 13.50 -1.74
N GLU A 147 -10.22 13.32 -0.44
CA GLU A 147 -9.92 14.36 0.58
C GLU A 147 -8.45 14.80 0.53
N HIS A 148 -7.55 13.88 0.18
CA HIS A 148 -6.11 14.14 0.08
C HIS A 148 -5.70 14.65 -1.30
N GLY A 149 -6.60 14.60 -2.29
CA GLY A 149 -6.38 15.09 -3.66
C GLY A 149 -6.72 16.57 -3.86
N ILE A 150 -7.33 17.23 -2.86
CA ILE A 150 -7.63 18.68 -2.93
C ILE A 150 -6.32 19.46 -2.79
N SER A 151 -5.65 19.69 -3.92
CA SER A 151 -4.56 20.65 -4.00
C SER A 151 -5.13 22.05 -4.23
N PRO A 152 -4.78 23.06 -3.41
CA PRO A 152 -5.13 24.46 -3.68
C PRO A 152 -4.67 24.95 -5.07
N ALA A 153 -3.67 24.29 -5.67
CA ALA A 153 -3.19 24.58 -7.02
C ALA A 153 -4.20 24.21 -8.13
N SER A 154 -5.14 23.32 -7.86
CA SER A 154 -6.16 22.88 -8.83
C SER A 154 -7.29 23.90 -9.05
N TRP A 155 -7.39 24.92 -8.20
CA TRP A 155 -8.41 25.98 -8.26
C TRP A 155 -7.96 27.26 -8.98
N ARG A 156 -6.74 27.28 -9.51
CA ARG A 156 -6.23 28.36 -10.39
C ARG A 156 -6.29 27.95 -11.86
N ARG A 157 -7.46 27.51 -12.32
CA ARG A 157 -7.78 27.37 -13.75
C ARG A 157 -9.03 28.17 -14.07
#